data_AF-I1DVV5-F1
#
_entry.id   AF-I1DVV5-F1
#
_cell.length_a   1.000
_cell.length_b   1.000
_cell.length_c   1.000
_cell.angle_alpha   90.00
_cell.angle_beta   90.00
_cell.angle_gamma   90.00
#
_symmetry.space_group_name_H-M   'P 1'
#
loop_
_entity.id
_entity.type
_entity.pdbx_description
1 polymer ?
#
loop_
_entity_poly.entity_id
_entity_poly.type
_entity_poly.pdbx_seq_one_letter_code
_entity_poly.pdbx_strand_id
1 'polypeptide(L)'
;MTALAFTGFRLASRQLQADNAGVLTSIFTDDVNLVSWQRQQDATITEYCRSLRLTMPLKRIVGIDTVQQDIGFALPDAPGKAALLADIALQCQMFACLMDCQQLGLRLETLHKPMCPKFHTDHLVCRLVCTYLGPATEWLDSTGITVRAAPFAVTLLKGSGWEGNEQQAIVHRSPASDLPRVLLTLDPM
;
A
#
# COMPACT_ATOMS: atom_id res chain seq x y z
N MET A 1 -22.65 0.67 -40.14
CA MET A 1 -22.16 -0.71 -39.91
C MET A 1 -21.59 -0.75 -38.52
N THR A 2 -22.31 -1.42 -37.63
CA THR A 2 -22.09 -1.44 -36.19
C THR A 2 -21.07 -2.53 -35.88
N ALA A 3 -19.85 -2.16 -35.48
CA ALA A 3 -18.94 -3.12 -34.88
C ALA A 3 -19.44 -3.37 -33.46
N LEU A 4 -20.12 -4.49 -33.24
CA LEU A 4 -20.28 -5.07 -31.92
C LEU A 4 -18.86 -5.36 -31.42
N ALA A 5 -18.34 -4.48 -30.55
CA ALA A 5 -17.13 -4.73 -29.82
C ALA A 5 -17.37 -6.00 -29.01
N PHE A 6 -16.69 -7.09 -29.39
CA PHE A 6 -16.57 -8.26 -28.55
C PHE A 6 -16.06 -7.77 -27.19
N THR A 7 -16.92 -7.77 -26.18
CA THR A 7 -16.49 -7.83 -24.78
C THR A 7 -15.80 -9.17 -24.62
N GLY A 8 -14.51 -9.21 -25.00
CA GLY A 8 -13.67 -10.37 -24.82
C GLY A 8 -13.79 -10.80 -23.36
N PHE A 9 -14.05 -12.09 -23.15
CA PHE A 9 -14.07 -12.69 -21.83
C PHE A 9 -12.73 -12.38 -21.15
N ARG A 10 -12.70 -11.40 -20.25
CA ARG A 10 -11.50 -11.07 -19.48
C ARG A 10 -11.50 -11.94 -18.24
N LEU A 11 -10.42 -12.70 -18.07
CA LEU A 11 -10.20 -13.51 -16.88
C LEU A 11 -10.21 -12.61 -15.65
N ALA A 12 -10.76 -13.13 -14.56
CA ALA A 12 -10.70 -12.43 -13.28
C ALA A 12 -9.23 -12.20 -12.90
N SER A 13 -8.90 -10.96 -12.53
CA SER A 13 -7.54 -10.63 -12.12
C SER A 13 -7.16 -11.42 -10.87
N ARG A 14 -5.93 -11.90 -10.84
CA ARG A 14 -5.31 -12.63 -9.74
C ARG A 14 -4.73 -11.65 -8.72
N GLN A 15 -4.71 -12.12 -7.47
CA GLN A 15 -4.04 -11.47 -6.35
C GLN A 15 -2.97 -12.43 -5.82
N LEU A 16 -1.70 -12.01 -5.88
CA LEU A 16 -0.58 -12.89 -5.53
C LEU A 16 0.01 -12.51 -4.18
N GLN A 17 0.39 -13.51 -3.40
CA GLN A 17 1.08 -13.34 -2.12
C GLN A 17 2.27 -14.27 -2.06
N ALA A 18 3.39 -13.80 -1.52
CA ALA A 18 4.57 -14.62 -1.27
C ALA A 18 5.37 -14.06 -0.09
N ASP A 19 6.27 -14.87 0.46
CA ASP A 19 7.17 -14.52 1.57
C ASP A 19 8.45 -13.78 1.13
N ASN A 20 8.64 -13.62 -0.19
CA ASN A 20 9.78 -12.94 -0.78
C ASN A 20 9.36 -11.69 -1.57
N ALA A 21 10.22 -10.68 -1.58
CA ALA A 21 9.96 -9.41 -2.27
C ALA A 21 9.83 -9.55 -3.80
N GLY A 22 10.29 -10.67 -4.37
CA GLY A 22 10.18 -10.95 -5.80
C GLY A 22 8.73 -10.94 -6.32
N VAL A 23 7.74 -11.24 -5.47
CA VAL A 23 6.32 -11.16 -5.85
C VAL A 23 5.89 -9.76 -6.30
N LEU A 24 6.59 -8.71 -5.85
CA LEU A 24 6.24 -7.34 -6.20
C LEU A 24 6.35 -7.07 -7.71
N THR A 25 7.24 -7.77 -8.43
CA THR A 25 7.40 -7.62 -9.88
C THR A 25 6.23 -8.21 -10.66
N SER A 26 5.48 -9.15 -10.07
CA SER A 26 4.29 -9.72 -10.72
C SER A 26 3.17 -8.71 -10.91
N ILE A 27 3.27 -7.50 -10.31
CA ILE A 27 2.31 -6.42 -10.55
C ILE A 27 2.24 -6.01 -12.03
N PHE A 28 3.31 -6.24 -12.81
CA PHE A 28 3.34 -5.95 -14.25
C PHE A 28 2.67 -7.01 -15.11
N THR A 29 2.23 -8.14 -14.55
CA THR A 29 1.48 -9.13 -15.33
C THR A 29 0.06 -8.63 -15.57
N ASP A 30 -0.42 -8.73 -16.81
CA ASP A 30 -1.72 -8.19 -17.25
C ASP A 30 -2.90 -8.70 -16.41
N ASP A 31 -2.84 -9.97 -15.98
CA ASP A 31 -3.89 -10.60 -15.20
C ASP A 31 -3.67 -10.48 -13.68
N VAL A 32 -2.81 -9.57 -13.21
CA VAL A 32 -2.56 -9.32 -11.79
C VAL A 32 -2.90 -7.88 -11.44
N ASN A 33 -3.74 -7.66 -10.43
CA ASN A 33 -4.11 -6.32 -9.96
C ASN A 33 -3.72 -6.05 -8.49
N LEU A 34 -3.19 -7.05 -7.79
CA LEU A 34 -2.62 -6.91 -6.46
C LEU A 34 -1.49 -7.92 -6.25
N VAL A 35 -0.42 -7.46 -5.61
CA VAL A 35 0.65 -8.32 -5.09
C VAL A 35 0.93 -7.93 -3.65
N SER A 36 1.21 -8.91 -2.79
CA SER A 36 1.47 -8.67 -1.36
C SER A 36 2.65 -9.50 -0.87
N TRP A 37 3.76 -8.82 -0.59
CA TRP A 37 4.92 -9.43 0.05
C TRP A 37 4.67 -9.60 1.55
N GLN A 38 4.52 -10.85 1.98
CA GLN A 38 4.34 -11.27 3.37
C GLN A 38 5.70 -11.29 4.07
N ARG A 39 5.97 -10.27 4.89
CA ARG A 39 7.21 -10.18 5.65
C ARG A 39 6.95 -10.28 7.15
N GLN A 40 7.98 -10.67 7.89
CA GLN A 40 7.92 -10.75 9.34
C GLN A 40 7.75 -9.36 9.95
N GLN A 41 6.96 -9.28 11.03
CA GLN A 41 6.84 -8.05 11.81
C GLN A 41 8.15 -7.75 12.54
N ASP A 42 8.54 -6.48 12.55
CA ASP A 42 9.66 -6.00 13.35
C ASP A 42 9.15 -5.52 14.72
N ALA A 43 9.65 -6.12 15.79
CA ALA A 43 9.22 -5.81 17.15
C ALA A 43 9.57 -4.38 17.57
N THR A 44 10.71 -3.86 17.12
CA THR A 44 11.18 -2.50 17.42
C THR A 44 10.28 -1.47 16.75
N ILE A 45 9.94 -1.68 15.48
CA ILE A 45 9.00 -0.82 14.74
C ILE A 45 7.61 -0.90 15.37
N THR A 46 7.16 -2.11 15.72
CA THR A 46 5.86 -2.32 16.35
C THR A 46 5.74 -1.54 17.66
N GLU A 47 6.76 -1.59 18.51
CA GLU A 47 6.76 -0.86 19.79
C GLU A 47 6.76 0.66 19.59
N TYR A 48 7.56 1.16 18.65
CA TYR A 48 7.53 2.57 18.27
C TYR A 48 6.14 3.00 17.79
N CYS A 49 5.49 2.20 16.93
CA CYS A 49 4.16 2.49 16.42
C CYS A 49 3.07 2.46 17.51
N ARG A 50 3.23 1.71 18.62
CA ARG A 50 2.27 1.71 19.74
C ARG A 50 2.21 3.06 20.45
N SER A 51 3.33 3.76 20.55
CA SER A 51 3.42 5.08 21.17
C SER A 51 3.30 6.23 20.18
N LEU A 52 3.48 5.98 18.87
CA LEU A 52 3.34 6.98 17.83
C LEU A 52 1.94 7.62 17.82
N ARG A 53 1.88 8.94 17.95
CA ARG A 53 0.66 9.74 17.84
C ARG A 53 0.93 10.90 16.89
N LEU A 54 0.27 10.89 15.74
CA LEU A 54 0.31 12.01 14.81
C LEU A 54 -0.99 12.79 14.95
N THR A 55 -0.90 14.08 15.32
CA THR A 55 -2.07 14.97 15.43
C THR A 55 -2.79 15.12 14.09
N MET A 56 -2.02 15.04 13.00
CA MET A 56 -2.54 15.02 11.64
C MET A 56 -1.71 14.05 10.79
N PRO A 57 -2.29 13.52 9.71
CA PRO A 57 -1.54 12.79 8.70
C PRO A 57 -0.25 13.47 8.27
N LEU A 58 0.85 12.72 8.29
CA LEU A 58 2.09 13.16 7.67
C LEU A 58 1.99 12.90 6.18
N LYS A 59 1.70 13.95 5.41
CA LYS A 59 1.64 13.92 3.94
C LYS A 59 2.79 14.74 3.36
N ARG A 60 3.64 14.14 2.53
CA ARG A 60 4.80 14.78 1.91
C ARG A 60 5.02 14.22 0.51
N ILE A 61 5.52 15.05 -0.39
CA ILE A 61 6.26 14.55 -1.56
C ILE A 61 7.69 14.37 -1.08
N VAL A 62 8.24 13.18 -1.25
CA VAL A 62 9.59 12.82 -0.80
C VAL A 62 10.44 12.39 -1.97
N GLY A 63 11.73 12.76 -1.94
CA GLY A 63 12.74 12.20 -2.84
C GLY A 63 13.26 10.88 -2.29
N ILE A 64 13.63 9.94 -3.15
CA ILE A 64 14.06 8.57 -2.75
C ILE A 64 15.26 8.61 -1.80
N ASP A 65 16.20 9.54 -2.04
CA ASP A 65 17.42 9.68 -1.24
C ASP A 65 17.23 10.55 0.01
N THR A 66 16.12 11.29 0.09
CA THR A 66 15.87 12.29 1.14
C THR A 66 14.77 11.90 2.11
N VAL A 67 14.06 10.78 1.87
CA VAL A 67 12.88 10.35 2.65
C VAL A 67 13.09 10.48 4.16
N GLN A 68 14.22 9.98 4.67
CA GLN A 68 14.50 10.00 6.11
C GLN A 68 14.61 11.41 6.67
N GLN A 69 15.20 12.34 5.93
CA GLN A 69 15.27 13.76 6.32
C GLN A 69 13.91 14.42 6.17
N ASP A 70 13.19 14.15 5.07
CA ASP A 70 11.90 14.76 4.72
C ASP A 70 10.78 14.45 5.73
N ILE A 71 10.85 13.29 6.40
CA ILE A 71 9.83 12.87 7.36
C ILE A 71 10.37 12.76 8.80
N GLY A 72 11.69 12.67 8.97
CA GLY A 72 12.31 12.41 10.27
C GLY A 72 12.01 13.47 11.33
N PHE A 73 11.91 14.74 10.96
CA PHE A 73 11.59 15.82 11.88
C PHE A 73 10.13 15.79 12.37
N ALA A 74 9.23 15.17 11.60
CA ALA A 74 7.81 15.06 11.95
C ALA A 74 7.52 13.88 12.88
N LEU A 75 8.51 13.01 13.11
CA LEU A 75 8.40 11.83 13.95
C LEU A 75 9.01 12.11 15.34
N PRO A 76 8.33 11.78 16.45
CA PRO A 76 8.84 11.99 17.80
C PRO A 76 10.08 11.13 18.07
N ASP A 77 11.08 11.69 18.75
CA ASP A 77 12.28 10.95 19.14
C ASP A 77 11.97 9.92 20.23
N ALA A 78 12.07 8.64 19.87
CA ALA A 78 11.91 7.51 20.77
C ALA A 78 12.62 6.26 20.20
N PRO A 79 12.91 5.23 21.03
CA PRO A 79 13.43 3.96 20.54
C PRO A 79 12.57 3.39 19.40
N GLY A 80 13.22 3.01 18.30
CA GLY A 80 12.58 2.49 17.11
C GLY A 80 12.21 3.50 16.02
N LYS A 81 12.34 4.81 16.26
CA LYS A 81 12.21 5.84 15.22
C LYS A 81 13.12 5.55 14.02
N ALA A 82 14.40 5.27 14.28
CA ALA A 82 15.38 4.98 13.24
C ALA A 82 15.04 3.72 12.44
N ALA A 83 14.52 2.67 13.10
CA ALA A 83 14.09 1.45 12.44
C ALA A 83 12.90 1.69 11.51
N LEU A 84 11.89 2.46 11.97
CA LEU A 84 10.75 2.83 11.13
C LEU A 84 11.19 3.68 9.92
N LEU A 85 12.07 4.66 10.13
CA LEU A 85 12.59 5.50 9.05
C LEU A 85 13.36 4.69 8.00
N ALA A 86 14.19 3.74 8.44
CA ALA A 86 14.92 2.85 7.54
C ALA A 86 13.96 1.95 6.74
N ASP A 87 12.93 1.42 7.38
CA ASP A 87 11.94 0.57 6.72
C ASP A 87 11.09 1.33 5.69
N ILE A 88 10.64 2.55 6.02
CA ILE A 88 9.93 3.43 5.09
C ILE A 88 10.84 3.79 3.91
N ALA A 89 12.11 4.10 4.15
CA ALA A 89 13.07 4.43 3.08
C ALA A 89 13.27 3.24 2.12
N LEU A 90 13.41 2.02 2.66
CA LEU A 90 13.51 0.80 1.84
C LEU A 90 12.26 0.59 0.98
N GLN A 91 11.06 0.76 1.56
CA GLN A 91 9.81 0.66 0.81
C GLN A 91 9.70 1.72 -0.28
N CYS A 92 10.14 2.96 -0.02
CA CYS A 92 10.19 4.01 -1.02
C CYS A 92 11.15 3.66 -2.16
N GLN A 93 12.36 3.18 -1.87
CA GLN A 93 13.34 2.78 -2.87
C GLN A 93 12.81 1.66 -3.77
N MET A 94 12.25 0.59 -3.18
CA MET A 94 11.68 -0.52 -3.95
C MET A 94 10.52 -0.06 -4.83
N PHE A 95 9.58 0.73 -4.27
CA PHE A 95 8.40 1.15 -5.01
C PHE A 95 8.74 2.15 -6.11
N ALA A 96 9.64 3.09 -5.85
CA ALA A 96 10.09 4.04 -6.86
C ALA A 96 10.85 3.35 -8.00
N CYS A 97 11.66 2.33 -7.68
CA CYS A 97 12.33 1.48 -8.68
C CYS A 97 11.31 0.73 -9.55
N LEU A 98 10.26 0.14 -8.94
CA LEU A 98 9.21 -0.54 -9.70
C LEU A 98 8.45 0.45 -10.59
N MET A 99 8.06 1.60 -10.06
CA MET A 99 7.23 2.58 -10.78
C MET A 99 8.02 3.51 -11.71
N ASP A 100 9.35 3.36 -11.79
CA ASP A 100 10.26 4.22 -12.56
C ASP A 100 10.03 5.73 -12.30
N CYS A 101 10.05 6.12 -11.03
CA CYS A 101 9.85 7.51 -10.61
C CYS A 101 10.94 7.96 -9.63
N GLN A 102 11.12 9.27 -9.47
CA GLN A 102 12.14 9.87 -8.57
C GLN A 102 11.55 10.46 -7.28
N GLN A 103 10.23 10.62 -7.24
CA GLN A 103 9.50 11.19 -6.11
C GLN A 103 8.26 10.37 -5.82
N LEU A 104 7.88 10.32 -4.54
CA LEU A 104 6.69 9.63 -4.09
C LEU A 104 5.81 10.54 -3.23
N GLY A 105 4.51 10.41 -3.40
CA GLY A 105 3.53 10.93 -2.47
C GLY A 105 3.49 9.99 -1.26
N LEU A 106 4.12 10.39 -0.16
CA LEU A 106 4.14 9.65 1.08
C LEU A 106 3.03 10.13 2.01
N ARG A 107 2.29 9.17 2.58
CA ARG A 107 1.30 9.41 3.61
C ARG A 107 1.49 8.41 4.75
N LEU A 108 1.78 8.92 5.94
CA LEU A 108 1.87 8.15 7.18
C LEU A 108 0.84 8.67 8.18
N GLU A 109 0.02 7.77 8.74
CA GLU A 109 -1.10 8.17 9.58
C GLU A 109 -1.29 7.26 10.78
N THR A 110 -1.64 7.87 11.93
CA THR A 110 -2.22 7.18 13.08
C THR A 110 -3.73 7.35 13.04
N LEU A 111 -4.47 6.27 12.77
CA LEU A 111 -5.92 6.27 12.64
C LEU A 111 -6.56 5.74 13.91
N HIS A 112 -7.60 6.43 14.38
CA HIS A 112 -8.48 6.00 15.48
C HIS A 112 -9.91 5.70 15.02
N LYS A 113 -10.21 5.96 13.74
CA LYS A 113 -11.48 5.66 13.09
C LYS A 113 -11.22 5.16 11.66
N PRO A 114 -12.10 4.32 11.09
CA PRO A 114 -11.93 3.83 9.72
C PRO A 114 -12.00 4.98 8.70
N MET A 115 -11.07 5.01 7.75
CA MET A 115 -11.17 5.83 6.54
C MET A 115 -11.55 4.97 5.36
N CYS A 116 -12.59 5.35 4.60
CA CYS A 116 -13.10 4.55 3.48
C CYS A 116 -13.47 3.10 3.89
N PRO A 117 -14.42 2.91 4.82
CA PRO A 117 -14.87 1.58 5.26
C PRO A 117 -15.63 0.81 4.17
N LYS A 118 -15.98 1.47 3.07
CA LYS A 118 -16.66 0.87 1.92
C LYS A 118 -15.62 0.39 0.90
N PHE A 119 -15.89 -0.76 0.29
CA PHE A 119 -15.12 -1.24 -0.84
C PHE A 119 -15.16 -0.24 -2.00
N HIS A 120 -14.01 0.05 -2.55
CA HIS A 120 -13.81 0.98 -3.66
C HIS A 120 -12.57 0.59 -4.47
N THR A 121 -12.40 1.25 -5.60
CA THR A 121 -11.20 1.19 -6.43
C THR A 121 -10.55 2.57 -6.41
N ASP A 122 -9.22 2.63 -6.44
CA ASP A 122 -8.49 3.89 -6.61
C ASP A 122 -8.40 4.28 -8.08
N HIS A 123 -8.47 5.58 -8.36
CA HIS A 123 -8.24 6.16 -9.71
C HIS A 123 -6.77 6.56 -9.91
N LEU A 124 -5.85 5.77 -9.37
CA LEU A 124 -4.40 5.95 -9.46
C LEU A 124 -3.80 4.86 -10.37
N VAL A 125 -2.53 5.02 -10.74
CA VAL A 125 -1.77 3.96 -11.43
C VAL A 125 -1.54 2.78 -10.48
N CYS A 126 -0.80 3.01 -9.40
CA CYS A 126 -0.52 2.02 -8.39
C CYS A 126 -0.36 2.69 -7.03
N ARG A 127 -0.70 1.97 -5.96
CA ARG A 127 -0.47 2.42 -4.58
C ARG A 127 0.20 1.31 -3.79
N LEU A 128 1.28 1.64 -3.10
CA LEU A 128 1.82 0.78 -2.04
C LEU A 128 1.07 1.07 -0.74
N VAL A 129 0.69 0.01 -0.02
CA VAL A 129 0.11 0.09 1.32
C VAL A 129 0.82 -0.87 2.27
N CYS A 130 1.17 -0.37 3.46
CA CYS A 130 1.74 -1.17 4.55
C CYS A 130 1.14 -0.73 5.89
N THR A 131 0.69 -1.69 6.71
CA THR A 131 0.16 -1.42 8.05
C THR A 131 1.13 -1.91 9.12
N TYR A 132 1.73 -0.99 9.87
CA TYR A 132 2.69 -1.32 10.93
C TYR A 132 2.04 -1.68 12.26
N LEU A 133 0.84 -1.16 12.53
CA LEU A 133 0.07 -1.46 13.73
C LEU A 133 -1.41 -1.49 13.39
N GLY A 134 -2.15 -2.39 14.03
CA GLY A 134 -3.60 -2.48 13.89
C GLY A 134 -4.06 -3.25 12.65
N PRO A 135 -5.38 -3.21 12.36
CA PRO A 135 -5.96 -3.96 11.25
C PRO A 135 -5.47 -3.47 9.89
N ALA A 136 -5.00 -4.38 9.04
CA ALA A 136 -4.49 -4.06 7.71
C ALA A 136 -5.60 -3.99 6.65
N THR A 137 -5.25 -3.44 5.48
CA THR A 137 -6.14 -3.29 4.33
C THR A 137 -6.78 -4.61 3.92
N GLU A 138 -8.04 -4.53 3.51
CA GLU A 138 -8.82 -5.65 2.99
C GLU A 138 -9.11 -5.46 1.50
N TRP A 139 -9.18 -6.55 0.75
CA TRP A 139 -9.57 -6.55 -0.67
C TRP A 139 -10.52 -7.70 -0.98
N LEU A 140 -11.19 -7.63 -2.13
CA LEU A 140 -11.94 -8.75 -2.68
C LEU A 140 -11.05 -9.52 -3.64
N ASP A 141 -10.95 -10.83 -3.45
CA ASP A 141 -10.26 -11.70 -4.42
C ASP A 141 -11.10 -11.93 -5.69
N SER A 142 -10.57 -12.72 -6.62
CA SER A 142 -11.23 -13.07 -7.88
C SER A 142 -12.59 -13.76 -7.73
N THR A 143 -12.91 -14.30 -6.55
CA THR A 143 -14.18 -14.95 -6.21
C THR A 143 -15.13 -14.04 -5.42
N GLY A 144 -14.69 -12.83 -5.08
CA GLY A 144 -15.45 -11.88 -4.26
C GLY A 144 -15.32 -12.13 -2.75
N ILE A 145 -14.39 -13.00 -2.32
CA ILE A 145 -14.13 -13.24 -0.90
C ILE A 145 -13.23 -12.12 -0.36
N THR A 146 -13.55 -11.64 0.84
CA THR A 146 -12.72 -10.64 1.51
C THR A 146 -11.44 -11.28 2.05
N VAL A 147 -10.30 -10.79 1.61
CA VAL A 147 -8.97 -11.14 2.10
C VAL A 147 -8.37 -9.93 2.82
N ARG A 148 -7.58 -10.16 3.86
CA ARG A 148 -6.91 -9.12 4.63
C ARG A 148 -5.40 -9.30 4.54
N ALA A 149 -4.67 -8.20 4.36
CA ALA A 149 -3.21 -8.22 4.41
C ALA A 149 -2.73 -8.65 5.81
N ALA A 150 -1.59 -9.35 5.88
CA ALA A 150 -0.90 -9.47 7.16
C ALA A 150 -0.36 -8.10 7.61
N PRO A 151 -0.22 -7.84 8.91
CA PRO A 151 0.55 -6.69 9.38
C PRO A 151 1.96 -6.72 8.79
N PHE A 152 2.53 -5.55 8.54
CA PHE A 152 3.80 -5.34 7.84
C PHE A 152 3.84 -5.78 6.37
N ALA A 153 2.86 -6.51 5.84
CA ALA A 153 2.88 -6.90 4.43
C ALA A 153 2.94 -5.66 3.52
N VAL A 154 3.87 -5.69 2.56
CA VAL A 154 4.01 -4.63 1.55
C VAL A 154 3.11 -5.02 0.38
N THR A 155 2.01 -4.28 0.23
CA THR A 155 0.95 -4.59 -0.73
C THR A 155 0.87 -3.52 -1.81
N LEU A 156 0.99 -3.91 -3.08
CA LEU A 156 0.76 -3.02 -4.21
C LEU A 156 -0.66 -3.22 -4.74
N LEU A 157 -1.37 -2.11 -4.91
CA LEU A 157 -2.74 -2.04 -5.38
C LEU A 157 -2.73 -1.40 -6.77
N LYS A 158 -3.10 -2.16 -7.81
CA LYS A 158 -3.24 -1.61 -9.16
C LYS A 158 -4.60 -0.90 -9.26
N GLY A 159 -4.57 0.40 -9.54
CA GLY A 159 -5.78 1.21 -9.67
C GLY A 159 -6.32 1.23 -11.11
N SER A 160 -7.39 2.00 -11.32
CA SER A 160 -8.02 2.13 -12.66
C SER A 160 -7.24 3.06 -13.59
N GLY A 161 -6.21 3.75 -13.09
CA GLY A 161 -5.33 4.60 -13.90
C GLY A 161 -4.16 3.85 -14.53
N TRP A 162 -3.99 2.56 -14.23
CA TRP A 162 -2.99 1.70 -14.87
C TRP A 162 -3.49 1.28 -16.26
N GLU A 163 -2.66 1.46 -17.27
CA GLU A 163 -2.99 1.16 -18.67
C GLU A 163 -3.43 -0.30 -18.85
N GLY A 164 -4.64 -0.51 -19.36
CA GLY A 164 -5.23 -1.83 -19.58
C GLY A 164 -5.92 -2.45 -18.35
N ASN A 165 -5.89 -1.78 -17.19
CA ASN A 165 -6.49 -2.23 -15.93
C ASN A 165 -7.74 -1.40 -15.53
N GLU A 166 -8.32 -0.62 -16.44
CA GLU A 166 -9.38 0.35 -16.15
C GLU A 166 -10.63 -0.31 -15.53
N GLN A 167 -10.90 -1.56 -15.93
CA GLN A 167 -12.03 -2.38 -15.46
C GLN A 167 -11.61 -3.49 -14.48
N GLN A 168 -10.34 -3.51 -14.09
CA GLN A 168 -9.72 -4.58 -13.30
C GLN A 168 -8.98 -4.04 -12.06
N ALA A 169 -9.19 -2.76 -11.74
CA ALA A 169 -8.69 -2.15 -10.51
C ALA A 169 -9.08 -2.97 -9.27
N ILE A 170 -8.12 -3.14 -8.35
CA ILE A 170 -8.39 -3.93 -7.16
C ILE A 170 -9.42 -3.24 -6.25
N VAL A 171 -10.48 -3.98 -5.94
CA VAL A 171 -11.52 -3.54 -5.01
C VAL A 171 -11.02 -3.76 -3.59
N HIS A 172 -10.84 -2.68 -2.84
CA HIS A 172 -10.25 -2.70 -1.51
C HIS A 172 -10.90 -1.71 -0.55
N ARG A 173 -10.58 -1.83 0.75
CA ARG A 173 -11.05 -0.93 1.80
C ARG A 173 -10.10 -0.89 2.99
N SER A 174 -10.24 0.15 3.82
CA SER A 174 -9.80 0.03 5.21
C SER A 174 -10.83 -0.80 5.98
N PRO A 175 -10.41 -1.78 6.79
CA PRO A 175 -11.34 -2.51 7.65
C PRO A 175 -12.04 -1.56 8.63
N ALA A 176 -13.31 -1.84 8.92
CA ALA A 176 -14.03 -1.17 9.99
C ALA A 176 -13.52 -1.71 11.35
N SER A 177 -12.88 -0.85 12.13
CA SER A 177 -12.31 -1.17 13.43
C SER A 177 -12.13 0.09 14.26
N ASP A 178 -12.31 -0.06 15.57
CA ASP A 178 -12.03 0.98 16.58
C ASP A 178 -10.59 0.89 17.13
N LEU A 179 -9.85 -0.15 16.75
CA LEU A 179 -8.44 -0.30 17.13
C LEU A 179 -7.57 0.77 16.45
N PRO A 180 -6.56 1.32 17.16
CA PRO A 180 -5.60 2.23 16.57
C PRO A 180 -4.80 1.54 15.46
N ARG A 181 -4.51 2.29 14.39
CA ARG A 181 -3.77 1.80 13.24
C ARG A 181 -2.65 2.75 12.85
N VAL A 182 -1.48 2.23 12.49
CA VAL A 182 -0.41 3.00 11.84
C VAL A 182 -0.27 2.52 10.41
N LEU A 183 -0.61 3.39 9.46
CA LEU A 183 -0.70 3.08 8.03
C LEU A 183 0.27 3.95 7.23
N LEU A 184 1.05 3.30 6.37
CA LEU A 184 1.81 3.93 5.30
C LEU A 184 1.10 3.69 3.97
N THR A 185 0.95 4.75 3.17
CA THR A 185 0.67 4.62 1.74
C THR A 185 1.68 5.42 0.93
N LEU A 186 2.08 4.89 -0.23
CA LEU A 186 2.94 5.57 -1.19
C LEU A 186 2.26 5.57 -2.56
N ASP A 187 2.29 6.70 -3.24
CA ASP A 187 1.79 6.90 -4.59
C ASP A 187 2.94 7.41 -5.50
N PRO A 188 3.09 6.90 -6.73
CA PRO A 188 4.06 7.44 -7.68
C PRO A 188 3.65 8.86 -8.10
N MET A 189 4.63 9.74 -8.26
CA MET A 189 4.45 11.16 -8.62
C MET A 189 4.95 11.46 -10.03
#